data_AF-B8PTB4-F1
#
_entry.id   AF-B8PTB4-F1
#
_cell.length_a   1.000
_cell.length_b   1.000
_cell.length_c   1.000
_cell.angle_alpha   90.00
_cell.angle_beta   90.00
_cell.angle_gamma   90.00
#
_symmetry.space_group_name_H-M   'P 1'
#
loop_
_entity.id
_entity.type
_entity.pdbx_description
1 polymer ?
#
loop_
_entity_poly.entity_id
_entity_poly.type
_entity_poly.pdbx_seq_one_letter_code
_entity_poly.pdbx_strand_id
1 'polypeptide(L)'
;MAELRPPIESGAPDPMPYMHPVMVKNYGKWSFHSHPKPGVLYHRAESGDEIWTVKAGTQRQMDHYTIRELADIADQYGDGFVRFTARSNIEYMVADGSKVEPLIKALNDKGYPIGGTANSVSMIAHTQGWLHCDIPGTDASGVVKALMDELYDDFVKCEMPNRVKMSTSCCEINCGGQADIAIIVQHTKPPKINHDLVANVCERPSVVARCPVAAIRPALVNGKPSLEVDEKKCIC
;
A
#
# COMPACT_ATOMS: atom_id res chain seq x y z
N MET A 1 -16.18 20.43 -34.23
CA MET A 1 -16.16 19.52 -33.06
C MET A 1 -14.79 18.89 -33.02
N ALA A 2 -14.16 18.75 -31.84
CA ALA A 2 -12.92 18.00 -31.74
C ALA A 2 -13.19 16.54 -32.12
N GLU A 3 -12.29 15.94 -32.89
CA GLU A 3 -12.39 14.52 -33.26
C GLU A 3 -12.28 13.68 -31.98
N LEU A 4 -13.26 12.80 -31.75
CA LEU A 4 -13.28 11.92 -30.57
C LEU A 4 -12.12 10.92 -30.71
N ARG A 5 -11.11 11.05 -29.86
CA ARG A 5 -10.00 10.08 -29.80
C ARG A 5 -10.49 8.81 -29.10
N PRO A 6 -10.42 7.63 -29.74
CA PRO A 6 -10.73 6.37 -29.07
C PRO A 6 -9.65 6.03 -28.03
N PRO A 7 -10.00 5.33 -26.94
CA PRO A 7 -9.01 4.82 -25.99
C PRO A 7 -8.09 3.79 -26.66
N ILE A 8 -6.83 3.75 -26.23
CA ILE A 8 -5.88 2.70 -26.60
C ILE A 8 -5.92 1.64 -25.50
N GLU A 9 -6.52 0.50 -25.80
CA GLU A 9 -6.70 -0.63 -24.87
C GLU A 9 -5.43 -1.48 -24.71
N SER A 10 -4.29 -0.85 -24.40
CA SER A 10 -2.99 -1.53 -24.34
C SER A 10 -2.72 -2.29 -23.03
N GLY A 11 -3.53 -2.06 -21.98
CA GLY A 11 -3.34 -2.68 -20.67
C GLY A 11 -2.02 -2.33 -19.98
N ALA A 12 -1.64 -3.12 -18.99
CA ALA A 12 -0.32 -3.04 -18.36
C ALA A 12 0.74 -3.71 -19.25
N PRO A 13 1.97 -3.17 -19.31
CA PRO A 13 3.04 -3.77 -20.10
C PRO A 13 3.43 -5.14 -19.52
N ASP A 14 3.94 -6.02 -20.38
CA ASP A 14 4.57 -7.29 -19.96
C ASP A 14 5.67 -7.00 -18.93
N PRO A 15 5.68 -7.64 -17.75
CA PRO A 15 6.73 -7.43 -16.75
C PRO A 15 8.08 -8.04 -17.14
N MET A 16 8.13 -9.04 -18.02
CA MET A 16 9.36 -9.78 -18.33
C MET A 16 10.54 -8.90 -18.78
N PRO A 17 10.37 -7.89 -19.63
CA PRO A 17 11.46 -6.98 -20.03
C PRO A 17 12.03 -6.13 -18.89
N TYR A 18 11.30 -5.97 -17.78
CA TYR A 18 11.70 -5.16 -16.63
C TYR A 18 12.23 -6.01 -15.46
N MET A 19 12.34 -7.33 -15.64
CA MET A 19 12.92 -8.23 -14.65
C MET A 19 14.44 -8.33 -14.84
N HIS A 20 15.15 -8.48 -13.73
CA HIS A 20 16.60 -8.71 -13.75
C HIS A 20 16.95 -9.94 -14.64
N PRO A 21 17.99 -9.89 -15.50
CA PRO A 21 18.28 -10.94 -16.47
C PRO A 21 18.46 -12.34 -15.87
N VAL A 22 19.11 -12.44 -14.70
CA VAL A 22 19.22 -13.71 -13.95
C VAL A 22 17.85 -14.26 -13.57
N MET A 23 16.88 -13.40 -13.22
CA MET A 23 15.52 -13.84 -12.89
C MET A 23 14.76 -14.31 -14.13
N VAL A 24 14.90 -13.62 -15.26
CA VAL A 24 14.28 -14.03 -16.53
C VAL A 24 14.82 -15.39 -16.97
N LYS A 25 16.15 -15.56 -16.97
CA LYS A 25 16.83 -16.83 -17.32
C LYS A 25 16.34 -18.01 -16.48
N ASN A 26 16.07 -17.77 -15.19
CA ASN A 26 15.69 -18.79 -14.22
C ASN A 26 14.20 -18.74 -13.82
N TYR A 27 13.35 -18.12 -14.64
CA TYR A 27 11.94 -17.98 -14.34
C TYR A 27 11.27 -19.35 -14.13
N GLY A 28 10.70 -19.56 -12.95
CA GLY A 28 10.08 -20.83 -12.56
C GLY A 28 11.05 -21.95 -12.18
N LYS A 29 12.36 -21.69 -12.06
CA LYS A 29 13.41 -22.70 -11.82
C LYS A 29 14.27 -22.38 -10.59
N TRP A 30 13.62 -21.98 -9.51
CA TRP A 30 14.26 -21.65 -8.23
C TRP A 30 14.27 -22.87 -7.31
N SER A 31 15.45 -23.20 -6.75
CA SER A 31 15.64 -24.41 -5.93
C SER A 31 15.71 -24.10 -4.43
N PHE A 32 16.19 -22.92 -4.05
CA PHE A 32 16.42 -22.57 -2.66
C PHE A 32 16.27 -21.07 -2.41
N HIS A 33 15.82 -20.71 -1.21
CA HIS A 33 15.91 -19.36 -0.69
C HIS A 33 16.30 -19.35 0.78
N SER A 34 16.93 -18.26 1.23
CA SER A 34 17.23 -18.02 2.64
C SER A 34 17.13 -16.53 2.99
N HIS A 35 17.24 -16.24 4.29
CA HIS A 35 17.26 -14.90 4.87
C HIS A 35 18.60 -14.68 5.58
N PRO A 36 19.68 -14.29 4.86
CA PRO A 36 21.01 -14.19 5.44
C PRO A 36 21.11 -13.19 6.61
N LYS A 37 20.33 -12.10 6.53
CA LYS A 37 20.21 -11.06 7.57
C LYS A 37 18.93 -10.24 7.36
N PRO A 38 18.51 -9.40 8.33
CA PRO A 38 17.33 -8.55 8.15
C PRO A 38 17.39 -7.72 6.86
N GLY A 39 16.28 -7.72 6.12
CA GLY A 39 16.14 -7.03 4.85
C GLY A 39 16.90 -7.64 3.66
N VAL A 40 17.62 -8.75 3.83
CA VAL A 40 18.33 -9.44 2.73
C VAL A 40 17.74 -10.81 2.50
N LEU A 41 17.45 -11.10 1.23
CA LEU A 41 17.05 -12.43 0.75
C LEU A 41 18.12 -12.96 -0.20
N TYR A 42 18.31 -14.27 -0.19
CA TYR A 42 19.16 -14.97 -1.15
C TYR A 42 18.32 -16.04 -1.84
N HIS A 43 18.43 -16.16 -3.16
CA HIS A 43 17.81 -17.21 -3.95
C HIS A 43 18.86 -17.89 -4.83
N ARG A 44 18.73 -19.21 -4.97
CA ARG A 44 19.53 -20.02 -5.88
C ARG A 44 18.63 -20.74 -6.87
N ALA A 45 19.00 -20.69 -8.14
CA ALA A 45 18.32 -21.40 -9.21
C ALA A 45 18.80 -22.85 -9.32
N GLU A 46 18.04 -23.69 -10.01
CA GLU A 46 18.45 -25.06 -10.39
C GLU A 46 19.73 -25.06 -11.23
N SER A 47 19.95 -24.01 -12.03
CA SER A 47 21.16 -23.79 -12.83
C SER A 47 22.41 -23.51 -11.99
N GLY A 48 22.24 -23.23 -10.69
CA GLY A 48 23.29 -22.76 -9.81
C GLY A 48 23.45 -21.24 -9.77
N ASP A 49 22.77 -20.48 -10.65
CA ASP A 49 22.78 -19.02 -10.60
C ASP A 49 22.21 -18.52 -9.26
N GLU A 50 22.77 -17.43 -8.77
CA GLU A 50 22.40 -16.82 -7.50
C GLU A 50 21.84 -15.42 -7.72
N ILE A 51 20.94 -14.98 -6.85
CA ILE A 51 20.48 -13.60 -6.82
C ILE A 51 20.18 -13.17 -5.38
N TRP A 52 20.58 -11.95 -5.06
CA TRP A 52 20.43 -11.34 -3.76
C TRP A 52 19.40 -10.22 -3.85
N THR A 53 18.47 -10.17 -2.90
CA THR A 53 17.45 -9.13 -2.84
C THR A 53 17.65 -8.29 -1.60
N VAL A 54 17.82 -6.97 -1.75
CA VAL A 54 17.84 -6.01 -0.64
C VAL A 54 16.49 -5.30 -0.58
N LYS A 55 15.82 -5.41 0.56
CA LYS A 55 14.49 -4.82 0.84
C LYS A 55 14.61 -3.61 1.73
N ALA A 56 13.99 -2.52 1.31
CA ALA A 56 13.91 -1.29 2.10
C ALA A 56 12.49 -0.78 2.28
N GLY A 57 12.24 -0.14 3.42
CA GLY A 57 11.00 0.56 3.70
C GLY A 57 10.86 1.82 2.85
N THR A 58 9.65 2.12 2.40
CA THR A 58 9.30 3.41 1.76
C THR A 58 7.99 3.93 2.33
N GLN A 59 7.75 5.21 2.17
CA GLN A 59 6.57 5.91 2.66
C GLN A 59 5.29 5.67 1.86
N ARG A 60 5.31 4.85 0.79
CA ARG A 60 4.21 4.62 -0.17
C ARG A 60 3.79 5.84 -0.99
N GLN A 61 3.46 6.97 -0.38
CA GLN A 61 3.22 8.24 -1.09
C GLN A 61 4.56 8.91 -1.38
N MET A 62 4.99 8.89 -2.63
CA MET A 62 6.28 9.42 -3.05
C MET A 62 6.11 10.44 -4.17
N ASP A 63 6.90 11.51 -4.14
CA ASP A 63 7.00 12.42 -5.27
C ASP A 63 7.91 11.83 -6.36
N HIS A 64 7.93 12.48 -7.53
CA HIS A 64 8.74 12.00 -8.65
C HIS A 64 10.25 12.17 -8.41
N TYR A 65 10.68 13.02 -7.48
CA TYR A 65 12.09 13.17 -7.12
C TYR A 65 12.58 11.96 -6.31
N THR A 66 11.77 11.50 -5.36
CA THR A 66 12.01 10.28 -4.59
C THR A 66 12.10 9.06 -5.53
N ILE A 67 11.18 8.94 -6.49
CA ILE A 67 11.22 7.84 -7.48
C ILE A 67 12.50 7.89 -8.32
N ARG A 68 12.95 9.08 -8.75
CA ARG A 68 14.20 9.25 -9.48
C ARG A 68 15.41 8.88 -8.63
N GLU A 69 15.43 9.26 -7.36
CA GLU A 69 16.52 8.88 -6.44
C GLU A 69 16.59 7.35 -6.25
N LEU A 70 15.45 6.67 -6.10
CA LEU A 70 15.41 5.20 -6.03
C LEU A 70 15.89 4.56 -7.33
N ALA A 71 15.60 5.15 -8.49
CA ALA A 71 16.12 4.70 -9.78
C ALA A 71 17.64 4.92 -9.89
N ASP A 72 18.17 6.06 -9.44
CA ASP A 72 19.61 6.32 -9.42
C ASP A 72 20.36 5.30 -8.53
N ILE A 73 19.77 4.91 -7.39
CA ILE A 73 20.30 3.83 -6.54
C ILE A 73 20.29 2.50 -7.29
N ALA A 74 19.23 2.21 -8.05
CA ALA A 74 19.13 0.99 -8.85
C ALA A 74 20.25 0.93 -9.90
N ASP A 75 20.46 2.00 -10.65
CA ASP A 75 21.48 2.08 -11.69
C ASP A 75 22.90 1.96 -11.12
N GLN A 76 23.15 2.58 -9.96
CA GLN A 76 24.50 2.60 -9.36
C GLN A 76 24.83 1.32 -8.57
N TYR A 77 23.85 0.74 -7.86
CA TYR A 77 24.09 -0.31 -6.87
C TYR A 77 23.21 -1.56 -7.05
N GLY A 78 22.08 -1.46 -7.75
CA GLY A 78 21.04 -2.49 -7.86
C GLY A 78 20.88 -3.12 -9.23
N ASP A 79 21.95 -3.16 -10.03
CA ASP A 79 21.97 -3.71 -11.40
C ASP A 79 20.97 -3.07 -12.39
N GLY A 80 20.41 -1.90 -12.06
CA GLY A 80 19.41 -1.19 -12.86
C GLY A 80 17.98 -1.72 -12.71
N PHE A 81 17.72 -2.63 -11.75
CA PHE A 81 16.41 -3.25 -11.58
C PHE A 81 15.86 -3.09 -10.17
N VAL A 82 14.58 -2.71 -10.09
CA VAL A 82 13.82 -2.63 -8.84
C VAL A 82 12.41 -3.17 -9.02
N ARG A 83 11.80 -3.57 -7.91
CA ARG A 83 10.36 -3.85 -7.82
C ARG A 83 9.81 -3.33 -6.51
N PHE A 84 8.50 -3.14 -6.47
CA PHE A 84 7.78 -2.92 -5.22
C PHE A 84 7.09 -4.21 -4.78
N THR A 85 7.04 -4.43 -3.47
CA THR A 85 6.27 -5.52 -2.86
C THR A 85 4.80 -5.12 -2.75
N ALA A 86 3.91 -6.09 -2.52
CA ALA A 86 2.49 -5.83 -2.25
C ALA A 86 2.23 -4.93 -1.02
N ARG A 87 3.26 -4.65 -0.20
CA ARG A 87 3.20 -3.77 0.98
C ARG A 87 4.03 -2.51 0.81
N SER A 88 4.30 -2.10 -0.42
CA SER A 88 5.01 -0.86 -0.78
C SER A 88 6.48 -0.76 -0.30
N ASN A 89 7.08 -1.83 0.25
CA ASN A 89 8.55 -1.89 0.33
C ASN A 89 9.14 -1.95 -1.07
N ILE A 90 10.31 -1.35 -1.27
CA ILE A 90 11.12 -1.53 -2.47
C ILE A 90 12.08 -2.71 -2.29
N GLU A 91 12.31 -3.45 -3.36
CA GLU A 91 13.29 -4.53 -3.45
C GLU A 91 14.21 -4.28 -4.65
N TYR A 92 15.52 -4.38 -4.41
CA TYR A 92 16.58 -4.33 -5.41
C TYR A 92 17.16 -5.74 -5.55
N MET A 93 17.46 -6.18 -6.77
CA MET A 93 18.02 -7.50 -7.02
C MET A 93 19.40 -7.39 -7.66
N VAL A 94 20.41 -8.03 -7.07
CA VAL A 94 21.78 -8.04 -7.58
C VAL A 94 22.29 -9.47 -7.80
N ALA A 95 22.96 -9.72 -8.92
CA ALA A 95 23.55 -11.03 -9.20
C ALA A 95 24.88 -11.26 -8.46
N ASP A 96 25.62 -10.19 -8.20
CA ASP A 96 26.87 -10.23 -7.43
C ASP A 96 26.61 -9.91 -5.95
N GLY A 97 26.82 -10.89 -5.09
CA GLY A 97 26.65 -10.74 -3.64
C GLY A 97 27.54 -9.67 -3.02
N SER A 98 28.66 -9.30 -3.66
CA SER A 98 29.54 -8.22 -3.18
C SER A 98 28.85 -6.84 -3.20
N LYS A 99 27.78 -6.67 -3.99
CA LYS A 99 27.00 -5.42 -4.09
C LYS A 99 26.00 -5.23 -2.95
N VAL A 100 25.72 -6.26 -2.15
CA VAL A 100 24.71 -6.20 -1.09
C VAL A 100 25.04 -5.13 -0.04
N GLU A 101 26.28 -5.08 0.48
CA GLU A 101 26.64 -4.08 1.50
C GLU A 101 26.69 -2.64 0.97
N PRO A 102 27.30 -2.36 -0.20
CA PRO A 102 27.22 -1.03 -0.83
C PRO A 102 25.78 -0.54 -1.02
N LEU A 103 24.88 -1.42 -1.48
CA LEU A 103 23.48 -1.10 -1.70
C LEU A 103 22.72 -0.81 -0.39
N ILE A 104 22.95 -1.63 0.65
CA ILE A 104 22.41 -1.39 2.00
C ILE A 104 22.88 -0.03 2.52
N LYS A 105 24.15 0.30 2.33
CA LYS A 105 24.69 1.59 2.75
C LYS A 105 24.03 2.75 2.00
N ALA A 106 23.94 2.67 0.68
CA ALA A 106 23.32 3.71 -0.14
C ALA A 106 21.87 3.98 0.26
N LEU A 107 21.10 2.93 0.56
CA LEU A 107 19.72 3.04 1.02
C LEU A 107 19.62 3.67 2.42
N ASN A 108 20.41 3.21 3.38
CA ASN A 108 20.40 3.75 4.74
C ASN A 108 20.91 5.20 4.79
N ASP A 109 21.94 5.57 4.03
CA ASP A 109 22.45 6.94 3.93
C ASP A 109 21.36 7.93 3.46
N LYS A 110 20.39 7.43 2.69
CA LYS A 110 19.22 8.18 2.18
C LYS A 110 17.98 8.05 3.07
N GLY A 111 18.06 7.33 4.18
CA GLY A 111 16.97 7.17 5.13
C GLY A 111 15.95 6.09 4.75
N TYR A 112 16.31 5.14 3.87
CA TYR A 112 15.49 3.97 3.57
C TYR A 112 15.93 2.78 4.42
N PRO A 113 15.21 2.45 5.51
CA PRO A 113 15.64 1.42 6.42
C PRO A 113 15.55 0.03 5.77
N ILE A 114 16.56 -0.79 6.01
CA ILE A 114 16.62 -2.18 5.53
C ILE A 114 15.90 -3.11 6.51
N GLY A 115 14.92 -3.88 6.03
CA GLY A 115 14.10 -4.68 6.94
C GLY A 115 12.85 -5.31 6.31
N GLY A 116 11.88 -5.64 7.15
CA GLY A 116 10.57 -6.16 6.75
C GLY A 116 10.60 -7.58 6.15
N THR A 117 11.59 -8.38 6.53
CA THR A 117 11.77 -9.79 6.14
C THR A 117 11.68 -10.75 7.32
N ALA A 118 11.49 -12.04 7.07
CA ALA A 118 11.41 -13.07 8.13
C ALA A 118 10.43 -12.67 9.25
N ASN A 119 10.79 -12.92 10.51
CA ASN A 119 9.96 -12.63 11.67
C ASN A 119 10.13 -11.18 12.12
N SER A 120 9.48 -10.28 11.39
CA SER A 120 9.47 -8.83 11.62
C SER A 120 8.06 -8.27 11.47
N VAL A 121 7.88 -7.00 11.83
CA VAL A 121 6.78 -6.19 11.32
C VAL A 121 7.16 -5.69 9.93
N SER A 122 6.38 -6.05 8.92
CA SER A 122 6.54 -5.47 7.58
C SER A 122 5.84 -4.11 7.51
N MET A 123 6.22 -3.27 6.54
CA MET A 123 5.54 -2.00 6.24
C MET A 123 4.01 -2.07 6.36
N ILE A 124 3.43 -1.08 7.04
CA ILE A 124 1.99 -0.98 7.30
C ILE A 124 1.27 -0.55 6.01
N ALA A 125 0.38 -1.42 5.54
CA ALA A 125 -0.46 -1.12 4.38
C ALA A 125 -1.48 -0.06 4.79
N HIS A 126 -1.62 0.99 3.98
CA HIS A 126 -2.51 2.10 4.30
C HIS A 126 -3.02 2.78 3.03
N THR A 127 -3.93 3.72 3.24
CA THR A 127 -4.79 4.28 2.19
C THR A 127 -4.50 5.76 1.95
N GLN A 128 -5.50 6.52 1.54
CA GLN A 128 -5.33 7.94 1.20
C GLN A 128 -5.44 8.86 2.42
N GLY A 129 -6.37 8.58 3.35
CA GLY A 129 -6.63 9.48 4.47
C GLY A 129 -7.02 10.88 4.02
N TRP A 130 -6.65 11.89 4.81
CA TRP A 130 -6.94 13.30 4.55
C TRP A 130 -6.22 13.87 3.32
N LEU A 131 -5.19 13.17 2.81
CA LEU A 131 -4.45 13.62 1.65
C LEU A 131 -5.30 13.65 0.38
N HIS A 132 -6.24 12.72 0.22
CA HIS A 132 -6.96 12.57 -1.05
C HIS A 132 -8.37 11.97 -0.97
N CYS A 133 -8.76 11.34 0.14
CA CYS A 133 -10.11 10.80 0.27
C CYS A 133 -11.09 11.91 0.72
N ASP A 134 -12.34 11.84 0.25
CA ASP A 134 -13.44 12.73 0.62
C ASP A 134 -14.28 12.21 1.81
N ILE A 135 -14.12 10.94 2.17
CA ILE A 135 -14.77 10.29 3.33
C ILE A 135 -13.82 9.73 4.42
N PRO A 136 -12.67 10.35 4.74
CA PRO A 136 -11.78 9.83 5.77
C PRO A 136 -12.28 10.18 7.18
N GLY A 137 -12.28 9.20 8.08
CA GLY A 137 -12.41 9.40 9.53
C GLY A 137 -11.09 9.79 10.20
N THR A 138 -9.94 9.55 9.56
CA THR A 138 -8.60 9.91 10.04
C THR A 138 -7.61 10.09 8.88
N ASP A 139 -6.43 10.63 9.18
CA ASP A 139 -5.30 10.57 8.26
C ASP A 139 -4.73 9.15 8.14
N ALA A 140 -4.13 8.84 6.99
CA ALA A 140 -3.48 7.57 6.74
C ALA A 140 -1.95 7.68 6.91
N SER A 141 -1.31 8.62 6.21
CA SER A 141 0.15 8.73 6.17
C SER A 141 0.73 9.14 7.52
N GLY A 142 0.14 10.11 8.21
CA GLY A 142 0.58 10.57 9.54
C GLY A 142 0.43 9.49 10.60
N VAL A 143 -0.66 8.72 10.58
CA VAL A 143 -0.89 7.59 11.50
C VAL A 143 0.17 6.50 11.27
N VAL A 144 0.40 6.12 10.01
CA VAL A 144 1.44 5.12 9.69
C VAL A 144 2.83 5.59 10.06
N LYS A 145 3.15 6.88 9.84
CA LYS A 145 4.43 7.44 10.25
C LYS A 145 4.63 7.30 11.75
N ALA A 146 3.65 7.71 12.57
CA ALA A 146 3.72 7.58 14.02
C ALA A 146 3.88 6.13 14.48
N LEU A 147 3.14 5.19 13.87
CA LEU A 147 3.25 3.77 14.19
C LEU A 147 4.59 3.17 13.79
N MET A 148 5.10 3.51 12.60
CA MET A 148 6.38 3.00 12.11
C MET A 148 7.57 3.57 12.87
N ASP A 149 7.44 4.75 13.49
CA ASP A 149 8.47 5.30 14.38
C ASP A 149 8.59 4.46 15.66
N GLU A 150 7.48 4.02 16.24
CA GLU A 150 7.47 3.13 17.41
C GLU A 150 7.88 1.68 17.05
N LEU A 151 7.52 1.22 15.85
CA LEU A 151 7.77 -0.15 15.37
C LEU A 151 9.04 -0.28 14.52
N TYR A 152 9.90 0.73 14.52
CA TYR A 152 11.08 0.77 13.66
C TYR A 152 12.01 -0.42 13.92
N ASP A 153 12.25 -0.73 15.20
CA ASP A 153 13.09 -1.85 15.61
C ASP A 153 12.54 -3.19 15.13
N ASP A 154 11.22 -3.38 15.23
CA ASP A 154 10.54 -4.60 14.76
C ASP A 154 10.56 -4.73 13.23
N PHE A 155 10.77 -3.63 12.51
CA PHE A 155 10.95 -3.62 11.06
C PHE A 155 12.39 -3.99 10.66
N VAL A 156 13.39 -3.39 11.29
CA VAL A 156 14.82 -3.59 10.92
C VAL A 156 15.45 -4.83 11.55
N LYS A 157 14.79 -5.47 12.53
CA LYS A 157 15.22 -6.72 13.17
C LYS A 157 14.30 -7.89 12.80
N CYS A 158 14.74 -9.10 13.10
CA CYS A 158 13.99 -10.34 12.85
C CYS A 158 13.75 -11.11 14.16
N GLU A 159 13.39 -10.40 15.23
CA GLU A 159 13.30 -10.93 16.61
C GLU A 159 11.87 -11.30 17.03
N MET A 160 10.87 -11.05 16.18
CA MET A 160 9.48 -11.41 16.50
C MET A 160 9.31 -12.94 16.55
N PRO A 161 8.31 -13.46 17.29
CA PRO A 161 8.00 -14.89 17.26
C PRO A 161 7.57 -15.39 15.87
N ASN A 162 6.90 -14.53 15.10
CA ASN A 162 6.53 -14.77 13.71
C ASN A 162 6.35 -13.42 13.00
N ARG A 163 6.22 -13.44 11.67
CA ARG A 163 5.98 -12.25 10.86
C ARG A 163 4.60 -11.65 11.16
N VAL A 164 4.56 -10.33 11.34
CA VAL A 164 3.31 -9.58 11.56
C VAL A 164 3.06 -8.62 10.41
N LYS A 165 1.84 -8.63 9.88
CA LYS A 165 1.32 -7.67 8.92
C LYS A 165 0.30 -6.80 9.62
N MET A 166 0.43 -5.49 9.46
CA MET A 166 -0.52 -4.53 10.03
C MET A 166 -1.16 -3.69 8.93
N SER A 167 -2.45 -3.37 9.02
CA SER A 167 -3.08 -2.42 8.09
C SER A 167 -3.73 -1.28 8.86
N THR A 168 -3.78 -0.11 8.21
CA THR A 168 -4.57 1.03 8.68
C THR A 168 -5.53 1.47 7.59
N SER A 169 -6.78 1.70 7.97
CA SER A 169 -7.83 2.15 7.07
C SER A 169 -8.48 3.41 7.65
N CYS A 170 -8.54 4.45 6.82
CA CYS A 170 -9.03 5.76 7.24
C CYS A 170 -10.54 5.79 7.50
N CYS A 171 -11.27 4.77 7.04
CA CYS A 171 -12.69 4.54 7.31
C CYS A 171 -13.03 3.04 7.18
N GLU A 172 -14.28 2.68 7.40
CA GLU A 172 -14.83 1.33 7.45
C GLU A 172 -14.90 0.64 6.09
N ILE A 173 -14.75 1.40 4.99
CA ILE A 173 -14.63 0.83 3.63
C ILE A 173 -13.40 -0.09 3.54
N ASN A 174 -12.40 0.13 4.40
CA ASN A 174 -11.25 -0.73 4.55
C ASN A 174 -10.48 -1.03 3.24
N CYS A 175 -10.15 0.04 2.48
CA CYS A 175 -9.35 -0.09 1.27
C CYS A 175 -7.91 -0.62 1.52
N GLY A 176 -7.48 -0.74 2.79
CA GLY A 176 -6.16 -1.26 3.19
C GLY A 176 -6.09 -2.79 3.29
N GLY A 177 -7.23 -3.48 3.24
CA GLY A 177 -7.30 -4.95 3.30
C GLY A 177 -7.10 -5.53 4.70
N GLN A 178 -7.16 -6.88 4.77
CA GLN A 178 -7.01 -7.63 6.01
C GLN A 178 -5.53 -7.84 6.38
N ALA A 179 -5.25 -7.84 7.68
CA ALA A 179 -3.92 -8.02 8.24
C ALA A 179 -4.03 -8.71 9.61
N ASP A 180 -2.90 -9.12 10.20
CA ASP A 180 -2.88 -9.74 11.53
C ASP A 180 -3.36 -8.74 12.60
N ILE A 181 -3.01 -7.47 12.44
CA ILE A 181 -3.56 -6.34 13.20
C ILE A 181 -4.12 -5.32 12.22
N ALA A 182 -5.43 -5.11 12.24
CA ALA A 182 -6.11 -4.13 11.40
C ALA A 182 -6.65 -2.98 12.25
N ILE A 183 -6.19 -1.77 11.97
CA ILE A 183 -6.67 -0.52 12.59
C ILE A 183 -7.63 0.13 11.61
N ILE A 184 -8.93 0.03 11.90
CA ILE A 184 -9.99 0.55 11.03
C ILE A 184 -10.72 1.63 11.79
N VAL A 185 -10.72 2.85 11.25
CA VAL A 185 -11.42 3.96 11.89
C VAL A 185 -12.91 3.90 11.58
N GLN A 186 -13.70 4.06 12.64
CA GLN A 186 -15.14 4.09 12.59
C GLN A 186 -15.67 5.48 12.92
N HIS A 187 -16.61 5.98 12.13
CA HIS A 187 -17.39 7.16 12.45
C HIS A 187 -18.35 6.84 13.59
N THR A 188 -18.38 7.67 14.62
CA THR A 188 -19.18 7.42 15.84
C THR A 188 -20.47 8.23 15.90
N LYS A 189 -20.87 8.84 14.78
CA LYS A 189 -22.06 9.69 14.70
C LYS A 189 -22.82 9.47 13.39
N PRO A 190 -24.16 9.51 13.42
CA PRO A 190 -24.98 9.47 12.22
C PRO A 190 -24.64 10.58 11.21
N PRO A 191 -24.92 10.36 9.91
CA PRO A 191 -24.67 11.36 8.88
C PRO A 191 -25.45 12.66 9.14
N LYS A 192 -24.79 13.81 8.97
CA LYS A 192 -25.46 15.11 8.92
C LYS A 192 -25.95 15.38 7.50
N ILE A 193 -27.25 15.49 7.33
CA ILE A 193 -27.85 15.66 6.00
C ILE A 193 -27.88 17.15 5.63
N ASN A 194 -27.27 17.51 4.50
CA ASN A 194 -27.50 18.80 3.87
C ASN A 194 -28.74 18.70 2.96
N HIS A 195 -29.92 19.00 3.54
CA HIS A 195 -31.21 18.82 2.87
C HIS A 195 -31.36 19.63 1.57
N ASP A 196 -30.64 20.76 1.42
CA ASP A 196 -30.71 21.60 0.23
C ASP A 196 -30.10 20.94 -1.02
N LEU A 197 -29.20 19.98 -0.85
CA LEU A 197 -28.50 19.30 -1.93
C LEU A 197 -29.11 17.94 -2.32
N VAL A 198 -29.81 17.28 -1.40
CA VAL A 198 -30.28 15.89 -1.58
C VAL A 198 -31.10 15.71 -2.86
N ALA A 199 -32.00 16.65 -3.17
CA ALA A 199 -32.85 16.55 -4.35
C ALA A 199 -32.11 16.70 -5.69
N ASN A 200 -30.96 17.38 -5.69
CA ASN A 200 -30.22 17.74 -6.89
C ASN A 200 -29.01 16.81 -7.15
N VAL A 201 -28.43 16.23 -6.09
CA VAL A 201 -27.18 15.47 -6.17
C VAL A 201 -27.39 13.97 -5.96
N CYS A 202 -28.40 13.58 -5.16
CA CYS A 202 -28.56 12.18 -4.75
C CYS A 202 -29.65 11.46 -5.55
N GLU A 203 -29.33 10.27 -6.07
CA GLU A 203 -30.33 9.28 -6.44
C GLU A 203 -30.83 8.62 -5.14
N ARG A 204 -31.95 9.14 -4.60
CA ARG A 204 -32.43 8.81 -3.24
C ARG A 204 -32.72 7.32 -3.02
N PRO A 205 -33.42 6.59 -3.93
CA PRO A 205 -33.61 5.15 -3.80
C PRO A 205 -32.31 4.37 -3.58
N SER A 206 -31.24 4.68 -4.31
CA SER A 206 -29.93 4.05 -4.15
C SER A 206 -29.29 4.37 -2.81
N VAL A 207 -29.44 5.60 -2.31
CA VAL A 207 -28.95 5.97 -0.97
C VAL A 207 -29.68 5.17 0.12
N VAL A 208 -31.01 5.03 0.01
CA VAL A 208 -31.80 4.20 0.94
C VAL A 208 -31.34 2.73 0.88
N ALA A 209 -31.19 2.18 -0.33
CA ALA A 209 -30.81 0.78 -0.53
C ALA A 209 -29.38 0.45 -0.07
N ARG A 210 -28.49 1.44 0.00
CA ARG A 210 -27.11 1.26 0.52
C ARG A 210 -27.05 1.07 2.03
N CYS A 211 -28.10 1.41 2.79
CA CYS A 211 -28.08 1.29 4.24
C CYS A 211 -28.27 -0.17 4.68
N PRO A 212 -27.27 -0.82 5.31
CA PRO A 212 -27.36 -2.24 5.66
C PRO A 212 -28.36 -2.55 6.77
N VAL A 213 -28.77 -1.53 7.52
CA VAL A 213 -29.63 -1.62 8.72
C VAL A 213 -30.96 -0.87 8.56
N ALA A 214 -31.29 -0.45 7.33
CA ALA A 214 -32.52 0.26 6.99
C ALA A 214 -32.80 1.48 7.90
N ALA A 215 -31.74 2.20 8.27
CA ALA A 215 -31.82 3.45 9.05
C ALA A 215 -32.22 4.66 8.19
N ILE A 216 -31.95 4.64 6.89
CA ILE A 216 -32.24 5.75 5.97
C ILE A 216 -33.64 5.57 5.36
N ARG A 217 -34.46 6.63 5.38
CA ARG A 217 -35.81 6.62 4.80
C ARG A 217 -36.08 7.85 3.93
N PRO A 218 -36.95 7.77 2.91
CA PRO A 218 -37.44 8.93 2.19
C PRO A 218 -38.19 9.89 3.12
N ALA A 219 -37.98 11.20 2.95
CA ALA A 219 -38.65 12.23 3.73
C ALA A 219 -39.04 13.45 2.87
N LEU A 220 -39.88 14.32 3.42
CA LEU A 220 -40.13 15.67 2.90
C LEU A 220 -39.68 16.67 3.95
N VAL A 221 -38.72 17.53 3.60
CA VAL A 221 -38.22 18.60 4.46
C VAL A 221 -38.47 19.92 3.76
N ASN A 222 -39.19 20.84 4.41
CA ASN A 222 -39.61 22.13 3.84
C ASN A 222 -40.32 21.99 2.48
N GLY A 223 -41.15 20.95 2.33
CA GLY A 223 -41.88 20.66 1.09
C GLY A 223 -41.03 20.10 -0.06
N LYS A 224 -39.73 19.86 0.15
CA LYS A 224 -38.84 19.29 -0.85
C LYS A 224 -38.50 17.83 -0.53
N PRO A 225 -38.40 16.95 -1.55
CA PRO A 225 -37.93 15.59 -1.38
C PRO A 225 -36.52 15.50 -0.77
N SER A 226 -36.40 14.74 0.32
CA SER A 226 -35.15 14.57 1.07
C SER A 226 -35.06 13.16 1.67
N LEU A 227 -34.18 12.98 2.67
CA LEU A 227 -33.98 11.76 3.44
C LEU A 227 -34.00 12.07 4.94
N GLU A 228 -34.29 11.06 5.75
CA GLU A 228 -34.11 11.07 7.21
C GLU A 228 -33.27 9.85 7.65
N VAL A 229 -32.65 9.93 8.84
CA VAL A 229 -31.87 8.85 9.44
C VAL A 229 -32.43 8.51 10.82
N ASP A 230 -32.82 7.25 11.01
CA ASP A 230 -33.16 6.68 12.31
C ASP A 230 -31.86 6.41 13.09
N GLU A 231 -31.43 7.38 13.91
CA GLU A 231 -30.16 7.31 14.64
C GLU A 231 -30.06 6.09 15.56
N LYS A 232 -31.20 5.57 16.06
CA LYS A 232 -31.22 4.37 16.90
C LYS A 232 -30.85 3.10 16.14
N LYS A 233 -30.93 3.13 14.80
CA LYS A 233 -30.58 2.02 13.92
C LYS A 233 -29.21 2.18 13.25
N CYS A 234 -28.66 3.40 13.14
CA CYS A 234 -27.35 3.59 12.50
C CYS A 234 -26.29 2.74 13.20
N ILE A 235 -25.42 2.11 12.41
CA ILE A 235 -24.26 1.34 12.90
C ILE A 235 -22.96 2.09 12.68
N CYS A 236 -23.04 3.39 12.90
CA CYS A 236 -21.94 4.24 13.23
C CYS A 236 -21.69 4.07 14.75
#